data_AF-A0A975GEM7-F1
#
_entry.id   AF-A0A975GEM7-F1
#
_cell.length_a   1.000
_cell.length_b   1.000
_cell.length_c   1.000
_cell.angle_alpha   90.00
_cell.angle_beta   90.00
_cell.angle_gamma   90.00
#
_symmetry.space_group_name_H-M   'P 1'
#
loop_
_entity.id
_entity.type
_entity.pdbx_description
1 polymer ?
#
loop_
_entity_poly.entity_id
_entity_poly.type
_entity_poly.pdbx_seq_one_letter_code
_entity_poly.pdbx_strand_id
1 'polypeptide(L)' 'MNEEQQQNNLLHGVTLENIVNSLVEHYGWSKLGKRIKIKCFNNDPSVMSSLKFLRKTPWARKKVEELYIATLKI' A
#
# COMPACT_ATOMS: atom_id res chain seq x y z
N MET A 1 -21.69 6.19 17.29
CA MET A 1 -20.96 4.95 16.98
C MET A 1 -19.61 5.38 16.44
N ASN A 2 -18.56 4.97 17.14
CA ASN A 2 -17.30 5.70 17.28
C ASN A 2 -16.37 5.54 16.07
N GLU A 3 -15.98 6.66 15.45
CA GLU A 3 -14.97 6.71 14.37
C GLU A 3 -13.55 7.02 14.89
N GLU A 4 -13.39 7.33 16.18
CA GLU A 4 -12.14 7.84 16.77
C GLU A 4 -11.20 6.77 17.35
N GLN A 5 -11.58 5.49 17.39
CA GLN A 5 -10.76 4.44 18.01
C GLN A 5 -9.61 3.91 17.13
N GLN A 6 -9.51 4.33 15.87
CA GLN A 6 -8.53 3.77 14.91
C GLN A 6 -7.29 4.63 14.68
N GLN A 7 -7.26 5.89 15.19
CA GLN A 7 -6.12 6.79 15.02
C GLN A 7 -4.87 6.43 15.87
N ASN A 8 -5.01 5.60 16.91
CA ASN A 8 -3.96 5.40 17.92
C ASN A 8 -2.90 4.32 17.61
N ASN A 9 -2.79 3.82 16.37
CA ASN A 9 -1.81 2.77 16.04
C ASN A 9 -0.96 3.06 14.80
N LEU A 10 -0.74 4.34 14.48
CA LEU A 10 -0.22 4.76 13.18
C LEU A 10 1.25 4.43 12.89
N LEU A 11 2.13 4.17 13.88
CA LEU A 11 3.58 4.08 13.59
C LEU A 11 4.43 3.09 14.42
N HIS A 12 3.86 2.14 15.16
CA HIS A 12 4.69 1.10 15.79
C HIS A 12 4.52 -0.24 15.05
N GLY A 13 5.47 -0.58 14.16
CA GLY A 13 5.48 -1.85 13.43
C GLY A 13 4.87 -1.82 12.02
N VAL A 14 5.14 -0.77 11.24
CA VAL A 14 4.62 -0.64 9.86
C VAL A 14 5.18 -1.77 8.99
N THR A 15 4.33 -2.76 8.72
CA THR A 15 4.64 -3.87 7.82
C THR A 15 4.41 -3.47 6.36
N LEU A 16 4.92 -4.25 5.41
CA LEU A 16 4.59 -4.08 3.99
C LEU A 16 3.07 -4.13 3.73
N GLU A 17 2.34 -4.86 4.57
CA GLU A 17 0.87 -4.90 4.53
C GLU A 17 0.27 -3.54 4.89
N ASN A 18 0.73 -2.94 5.99
CA ASN A 18 0.30 -1.60 6.38
C ASN A 18 0.60 -0.57 5.28
N ILE A 19 1.79 -0.62 4.67
CA ILE A 19 2.16 0.27 3.58
C ILE A 19 1.15 0.19 2.43
N VAL A 20 0.83 -1.04 2.00
CA VAL A 20 -0.14 -1.25 0.91
C VAL A 20 -1.52 -0.77 1.32
N ASN A 21 -1.98 -1.08 2.54
CA ASN A 21 -3.26 -0.61 3.06
C ASN A 21 -3.36 0.92 3.08
N SER A 22 -2.38 1.61 3.64
CA SER A 22 -2.35 3.08 3.68
C SER A 22 -2.34 3.71 2.29
N LEU A 23 -1.58 3.15 1.36
CA LEU A 23 -1.55 3.62 -0.02
C LEU A 23 -2.88 3.38 -0.74
N VAL A 24 -3.54 2.26 -0.48
CA VAL A 24 -4.85 1.93 -1.05
C VAL A 24 -5.94 2.82 -0.46
N GLU A 25 -5.89 3.11 0.83
CA GLU A 25 -6.82 4.02 1.50
C GLU A 25 -6.66 5.45 0.98
N HIS A 26 -5.43 5.91 0.78
CA HIS A 26 -5.14 7.26 0.32
C HIS A 26 -5.39 7.47 -1.19
N TYR A 27 -4.98 6.53 -2.04
CA TYR A 27 -5.05 6.68 -3.50
C TYR A 27 -6.12 5.82 -4.16
N GLY A 28 -6.45 4.67 -3.60
CA GLY A 28 -7.20 3.61 -4.24
C GLY A 28 -6.37 2.81 -5.25
N TRP A 29 -6.80 1.56 -5.49
CA TRP A 29 -6.13 0.62 -6.40
C TRP A 29 -5.94 1.17 -7.81
N SER A 30 -6.92 1.91 -8.33
CA SER A 30 -6.88 2.43 -9.70
C SER A 30 -5.75 3.45 -9.90
N LYS A 31 -5.49 4.32 -8.91
CA LYS A 31 -4.35 5.27 -8.97
C LYS A 31 -3.02 4.56 -8.73
N LEU A 32 -3.00 3.56 -7.83
CA LEU A 32 -1.80 2.74 -7.61
C LEU A 32 -1.39 1.97 -8.85
N GLY A 33 -2.34 1.35 -9.57
CA GLY A 33 -2.07 0.66 -10.85
C GLY A 33 -1.55 1.59 -11.95
N LYS A 34 -1.93 2.87 -11.92
CA LYS A 34 -1.40 3.90 -12.83
C LYS A 34 0.03 4.32 -12.47
N ARG A 35 0.34 4.50 -11.19
CA ARG A 35 1.68 4.87 -10.69
C ARG A 35 2.66 3.70 -10.77
N ILE A 36 2.21 2.52 -10.39
CA ILE A 36 2.96 1.27 -10.35
C ILE A 36 2.24 0.29 -11.26
N LYS A 37 2.66 0.24 -12.53
CA LYS A 37 2.10 -0.64 -13.57
C LYS A 37 2.43 -2.12 -13.30
N ILE A 38 1.83 -2.68 -12.26
CA ILE A 38 1.91 -4.10 -11.92
C ILE A 38 0.53 -4.75 -12.10
N LYS A 39 0.53 -6.02 -12.52
CA LYS A 39 -0.71 -6.74 -12.83
C LYS A 39 -1.62 -6.91 -11.60
N CYS A 40 -1.06 -7.06 -10.39
CA CYS A 40 -1.87 -7.27 -9.19
C CYS A 40 -2.77 -6.07 -8.88
N PHE A 41 -2.35 -4.83 -9.13
CA PHE A 41 -3.19 -3.66 -8.85
C PHE A 41 -4.31 -3.42 -9.88
N ASN A 42 -4.24 -4.05 -11.06
CA ASN A 42 -5.20 -3.85 -12.15
C ASN A 42 -6.17 -5.01 -12.34
N ASN A 43 -5.73 -6.27 -12.14
CA ASN A 43 -6.56 -7.47 -12.40
C ASN A 43 -7.16 -8.10 -11.14
N ASP A 44 -6.44 -8.07 -10.02
CA ASP A 44 -6.91 -8.66 -8.76
C ASP A 44 -6.42 -7.79 -7.58
N PRO A 45 -7.00 -6.58 -7.45
CA PRO A 45 -6.57 -5.59 -6.48
C PRO A 45 -6.94 -6.04 -5.07
N SER A 46 -6.06 -6.86 -4.47
CA SER A 46 -6.15 -7.26 -3.08
C SER A 46 -4.81 -7.14 -2.39
N VAL A 47 -4.87 -6.89 -1.08
CA VAL A 47 -3.68 -6.72 -0.23
C VAL A 47 -2.86 -8.00 -0.21
N MET A 48 -3.49 -9.16 -0.02
CA MET A 48 -2.81 -10.46 -0.03
C MET A 48 -2.13 -10.78 -1.38
N SER A 49 -2.82 -10.55 -2.51
CA SER A 49 -2.24 -10.76 -3.85
C SER A 49 -1.05 -9.84 -4.08
N SER A 50 -1.19 -8.58 -3.68
CA SER A 50 -0.12 -7.59 -3.74
C SER A 50 1.07 -8.00 -2.89
N LEU A 51 0.89 -8.40 -1.63
CA LEU A 51 1.97 -8.86 -0.77
C LEU A 51 2.69 -10.09 -1.33
N LYS A 52 1.94 -11.08 -1.83
CA LYS A 52 2.51 -12.27 -2.47
C LYS A 52 3.35 -11.89 -3.70
N PHE A 53 2.91 -10.90 -4.47
CA PHE A 53 3.65 -10.37 -5.61
C PHE A 53 4.90 -9.59 -5.17
N LEU A 54 4.77 -8.62 -4.26
CA LEU A 54 5.85 -7.79 -3.74
C LEU A 54 6.91 -8.63 -3.00
N ARG A 55 6.55 -9.80 -2.44
CA ARG A 55 7.50 -10.78 -1.91
C ARG A 55 8.38 -11.43 -2.97
N LYS A 56 7.84 -11.67 -4.17
CA LYS A 56 8.54 -12.28 -5.30
C LYS A 56 9.23 -11.27 -6.22
N THR A 57 8.86 -9.98 -6.12
CA THR A 57 9.34 -8.93 -7.03
C THR A 57 9.91 -7.74 -6.24
N PRO A 58 11.21 -7.79 -5.88
CA PRO A 58 11.84 -6.79 -5.01
C PRO A 58 11.80 -5.36 -5.57
N TRP A 59 11.98 -5.18 -6.87
CA TRP A 59 11.92 -3.84 -7.49
C TRP A 59 10.54 -3.20 -7.35
N ALA A 60 9.47 -4.00 -7.38
CA ALA A 60 8.10 -3.51 -7.21
C ALA A 60 7.83 -3.13 -5.76
N ARG A 61 8.34 -3.92 -4.80
CA ARG A 61 8.31 -3.57 -3.37
C ARG A 61 8.96 -2.21 -3.14
N LYS A 62 10.17 -2.01 -3.66
CA LYS A 62 10.90 -0.74 -3.51
C LYS A 62 10.08 0.45 -4.01
N LYS A 63 9.42 0.33 -5.18
CA LYS A 63 8.54 1.38 -5.71
C LYS A 63 7.33 1.69 -4.82
N VAL A 64 6.74 0.65 -4.20
CA VAL A 64 5.62 0.82 -3.27
C VAL A 64 6.08 1.54 -2.01
N GLU A 65 7.22 1.16 -1.44
CA GLU A 65 7.84 1.82 -0.28
C GLU A 65 8.21 3.28 -0.58
N GLU A 66 8.84 3.54 -1.73
CA GLU A 66 9.16 4.90 -2.19
C GLU A 66 7.91 5.77 -2.33
N LEU A 67 6.82 5.22 -2.89
CA LEU A 67 5.55 5.93 -3.02
C LEU A 67 4.94 6.23 -1.65
N TYR A 68 5.04 5.31 -0.70
CA TYR A 68 4.56 5.52 0.67
C TYR A 68 5.33 6.63 1.38
N ILE A 69 6.66 6.63 1.30
CA ILE A 69 7.50 7.70 1.84
C ILE A 69 7.15 9.05 1.20
N ALA A 70 6.94 9.08 -0.12
CA ALA A 70 6.55 10.30 -0.82
C ALA A 70 5.16 10.82 -0.40
N THR A 71 4.27 9.93 0.05
CA THR A 71 2.93 10.28 0.52
C THR A 71 2.94 10.75 1.97
N LEU A 72 3.84 10.22 2.80
CA LEU A 72 4.02 10.67 4.19
C LEU A 72 4.77 12.00 4.33
N LYS A 73 5.57 12.39 3.33
CA LYS A 73 6.31 13.66 3.30
C LYS A 73 5.46 14.87 2.87
N ILE A 74 4.14 14.72 2.88
CA ILE A 74 3.17 15.78 2.55
C ILE A 74 2.91 16.63 3.80
#